data_AF-A0A328RXA5-F1
#
_entry.id   AF-A0A328RXA5-F1
#
_cell.length_a   1.000
_cell.length_b   1.000
_cell.length_c   1.000
_cell.angle_alpha   90.00
_cell.angle_beta   90.00
_cell.angle_gamma   90.00
#
_symmetry.space_group_name_H-M   'P 1'
#
loop_
_entity.id
_entity.type
_entity.pdbx_description
1 polymer ?
#
loop_
_entity_poly.entity_id
_entity_poly.type
_entity_poly.pdbx_seq_one_letter_code
_entity_poly.pdbx_strand_id
1 'polypeptide(L)'
;VRVDDETNITLNRDMEIDAKGHTIDANNGRMFIIDNGATVTIKNALLKNTGDDTTSTATGTMIDIVNGNLVLENVNITNASTKDGYTTPSLINVRSGSSLTTNNVIVTLTNGTIIFNQANTVLNNTQIANTVTQQYGIITNNANLIIDNSVIENNIGKLGIVLANDANAEITVTNSVFNSNDNEYGGAIVGKKSTTIDNTTFTNNVATIGGALYVTNGVMNVTNSIFVNNKATDNGSISFTGRNGKLNISTSILLSDDDSVPYIFSNDETAKEILDNNYWGTNESPIETGKVNEIYENISIDEFDEEQLDYAEIDVTLTRWVIMDTTITEDPEDNTVFAIDTTFNKAVDADDNKYDLENTIPDYLNITYTTTSGTLASEEIAVANGEAHNTYYAGTEATTIEVRTLNQVQEFEIAAPVITGASYKGLQMLIDATAEDGTLTLEEDCLRGANDEK
;
A
#
# COMPACT_ATOMS: atom_id res chain seq x y z
N VAL A 1 -31.23 18.82 -23.68
CA VAL A 1 -31.12 20.30 -23.58
C VAL A 1 -32.09 20.72 -22.49
N ARG A 2 -31.61 21.33 -21.41
CA ARG A 2 -32.48 21.85 -20.33
C ARG A 2 -33.35 22.97 -20.90
N VAL A 3 -34.61 23.03 -20.47
CA VAL A 3 -35.46 24.22 -20.68
C VAL A 3 -35.04 25.29 -19.67
N ASP A 4 -35.20 26.57 -20.01
CA ASP A 4 -34.61 27.72 -19.28
C ASP A 4 -35.02 27.83 -17.79
N ASP A 5 -36.03 27.07 -17.34
CA ASP A 5 -36.51 27.03 -15.94
C ASP A 5 -36.27 25.68 -15.20
N GLU A 6 -35.63 24.70 -15.84
CA GLU A 6 -35.40 23.36 -15.25
C GLU A 6 -34.18 23.36 -14.31
N THR A 7 -34.45 23.52 -13.01
CA THR A 7 -33.40 23.60 -11.98
C THR A 7 -32.89 22.24 -11.52
N ASN A 8 -33.71 21.18 -11.53
CA ASN A 8 -33.36 19.82 -11.08
C ASN A 8 -34.15 18.73 -11.84
N ILE A 9 -33.48 17.62 -12.20
CA ILE A 9 -34.15 16.40 -12.70
C ILE A 9 -34.29 15.42 -11.53
N THR A 10 -35.53 15.06 -11.17
CA THR A 10 -35.81 14.10 -10.09
C THR A 10 -36.19 12.74 -10.65
N LEU A 11 -35.47 11.70 -10.25
CA LEU A 11 -35.73 10.31 -10.58
C LEU A 11 -36.34 9.63 -9.35
N ASN A 12 -37.64 9.35 -9.40
CA ASN A 12 -38.45 8.90 -8.26
C ASN A 12 -39.14 7.55 -8.47
N ARG A 13 -38.66 6.79 -9.47
CA ARG A 13 -39.08 5.43 -9.81
C ARG A 13 -37.86 4.63 -10.24
N ASP A 14 -37.94 3.32 -10.07
CA ASP A 14 -36.91 2.42 -10.55
C ASP A 14 -36.70 2.58 -12.05
N MET A 15 -35.44 2.72 -12.47
CA MET A 15 -35.12 2.88 -13.88
C MET A 15 -33.68 2.50 -14.21
N GLU A 16 -33.47 2.13 -15.47
CA GLU A 16 -32.16 1.92 -16.06
C GLU A 16 -31.94 2.94 -17.18
N ILE A 17 -30.79 3.62 -17.15
CA ILE A 17 -30.33 4.57 -18.15
C ILE A 17 -29.04 4.02 -18.77
N ASP A 18 -29.17 3.33 -19.91
CA ASP A 18 -28.03 2.94 -20.73
C ASP A 18 -27.69 4.07 -21.71
N ALA A 19 -26.57 4.76 -21.46
CA ALA A 19 -26.13 5.87 -22.29
C ALA A 19 -25.39 5.41 -23.56
N LYS A 20 -25.07 4.11 -23.71
CA LYS A 20 -24.41 3.55 -24.91
C LYS A 20 -23.14 4.31 -25.35
N GLY A 21 -22.36 4.76 -24.38
CA GLY A 21 -21.13 5.53 -24.56
C GLY A 21 -21.34 7.04 -24.72
N HIS A 22 -22.58 7.54 -24.64
CA HIS A 22 -22.87 8.96 -24.76
C HIS A 22 -22.64 9.73 -23.45
N THR A 23 -22.49 11.05 -23.60
CA THR A 23 -22.28 11.98 -22.49
C THR A 23 -23.61 12.45 -21.89
N ILE A 24 -23.72 12.42 -20.56
CA ILE A 24 -24.73 13.15 -19.80
C ILE A 24 -24.03 14.34 -19.15
N ASP A 25 -24.35 15.54 -19.60
CA ASP A 25 -23.71 16.77 -19.15
C ASP A 25 -24.69 17.61 -18.34
N ALA A 26 -24.32 17.92 -17.09
CA ALA A 26 -25.13 18.72 -16.21
C ALA A 26 -25.00 20.23 -16.46
N ASN A 27 -24.00 20.69 -17.23
CA ASN A 27 -23.76 22.09 -17.62
C ASN A 27 -23.94 23.09 -16.45
N ASN A 28 -23.09 22.98 -15.42
CA ASN A 28 -23.11 23.76 -14.17
C ASN A 28 -24.28 23.50 -13.21
N GLY A 29 -25.07 22.44 -13.41
CA GLY A 29 -26.22 22.14 -12.57
C GLY A 29 -26.11 20.83 -11.80
N ARG A 30 -27.09 20.60 -10.92
CA ARG A 30 -27.37 19.25 -10.42
C ARG A 30 -27.87 18.39 -11.57
N MET A 31 -27.23 17.25 -11.81
CA MET A 31 -27.64 16.28 -12.82
C MET A 31 -28.92 15.57 -12.39
N PHE A 32 -28.91 14.92 -11.23
CA PHE A 32 -30.04 14.14 -10.74
C PHE A 32 -30.27 14.31 -9.23
N ILE A 33 -31.54 14.25 -8.85
CA ILE A 33 -32.01 13.93 -7.49
C ILE A 33 -32.63 12.55 -7.54
N ILE A 34 -32.18 11.64 -6.69
CA ILE A 34 -32.75 10.29 -6.57
C ILE A 34 -33.52 10.20 -5.25
N ASP A 35 -34.81 9.88 -5.33
CA ASP A 35 -35.74 9.98 -4.20
C ASP A 35 -36.84 8.90 -4.26
N ASN A 36 -37.72 8.88 -3.25
CA ASN A 36 -38.90 8.01 -3.16
C ASN A 36 -38.58 6.49 -3.20
N GLY A 37 -37.44 6.10 -2.65
CA GLY A 37 -36.95 4.72 -2.62
C GLY A 37 -36.51 4.17 -3.98
N ALA A 38 -36.40 5.03 -5.00
CA ALA A 38 -36.10 4.62 -6.37
C ALA A 38 -34.70 4.02 -6.47
N THR A 39 -34.58 2.94 -7.25
CA THR A 39 -33.30 2.38 -7.68
C THR A 39 -33.02 2.80 -9.11
N VAL A 40 -32.01 3.64 -9.29
CA VAL A 40 -31.59 4.15 -10.59
C VAL A 40 -30.25 3.52 -10.95
N THR A 41 -30.20 2.88 -12.11
CA THR A 41 -28.94 2.37 -12.67
C THR A 41 -28.53 3.18 -13.88
N ILE A 42 -27.31 3.71 -13.90
CA ILE A 42 -26.74 4.41 -15.06
C ILE A 42 -25.58 3.58 -15.60
N LYS A 43 -25.61 3.28 -16.90
CA LYS A 43 -24.65 2.38 -17.55
C LYS A 43 -23.99 3.01 -18.77
N ASN A 44 -22.73 2.63 -19.00
CA ASN A 44 -21.98 2.96 -20.22
C ASN A 44 -22.01 4.47 -20.53
N ALA A 45 -21.77 5.31 -19.53
CA ALA A 45 -21.97 6.75 -19.64
C ALA A 45 -20.68 7.53 -19.39
N LEU A 46 -20.58 8.68 -20.04
CA LEU A 46 -19.65 9.73 -19.64
C LEU A 46 -20.43 10.81 -18.91
N LEU A 47 -20.16 11.02 -17.62
CA LEU A 47 -20.80 12.07 -16.82
C LEU A 47 -19.86 13.28 -16.72
N LYS A 48 -20.42 14.47 -16.96
CA LYS A 48 -19.69 15.75 -16.85
C LYS A 48 -20.51 16.79 -16.11
N ASN A 49 -19.83 17.66 -15.37
CA ASN A 49 -20.43 18.81 -14.71
C ASN A 49 -19.47 20.00 -14.74
N THR A 50 -19.26 20.54 -15.93
CA THR A 50 -18.58 21.82 -16.16
C THR A 50 -19.38 22.65 -17.14
N GLY A 51 -19.81 23.83 -16.72
CA GLY A 51 -19.69 25.01 -17.56
C GLY A 51 -18.58 25.89 -17.01
N ASP A 52 -17.92 26.61 -17.90
CA ASP A 52 -16.71 27.41 -17.68
C ASP A 52 -16.92 28.67 -16.81
N ASP A 53 -17.85 28.63 -15.83
CA ASP A 53 -18.39 29.84 -15.22
C ASP A 53 -18.14 29.91 -13.71
N THR A 54 -17.04 30.56 -13.36
CA THR A 54 -16.71 31.00 -12.01
C THR A 54 -17.78 31.92 -11.39
N THR A 55 -18.75 32.41 -12.17
CA THR A 55 -19.80 33.36 -11.74
C THR A 55 -21.20 32.74 -11.52
N SER A 56 -21.38 31.44 -11.80
CA SER A 56 -22.67 30.75 -11.64
C SER A 56 -23.00 30.38 -10.17
N THR A 57 -24.31 30.41 -9.86
CA THR A 57 -24.97 29.99 -8.61
C THR A 57 -25.16 28.46 -8.49
N ALA A 58 -24.35 27.70 -9.23
CA ALA A 58 -24.39 26.24 -9.34
C ALA A 58 -24.45 25.51 -7.98
N THR A 59 -25.40 24.58 -7.85
CA THR A 59 -25.56 23.68 -6.71
C THR A 59 -24.29 22.86 -6.50
N GLY A 60 -23.69 22.88 -5.31
CA GLY A 60 -22.42 22.20 -5.01
C GLY A 60 -22.40 20.66 -5.16
N THR A 61 -23.44 20.03 -5.70
CA THR A 61 -23.58 18.58 -5.89
C THR A 61 -24.13 18.20 -7.25
N MET A 62 -23.44 17.29 -7.96
CA MET A 62 -23.87 16.76 -9.28
C MET A 62 -25.01 15.75 -9.12
N ILE A 63 -24.88 14.77 -8.22
CA ILE A 63 -25.92 13.77 -7.96
C ILE A 63 -26.23 13.74 -6.47
N ASP A 64 -27.49 14.02 -6.09
CA ASP A 64 -27.95 14.02 -4.70
C ASP A 64 -28.91 12.84 -4.50
N ILE A 65 -28.46 11.82 -3.77
CA ILE A 65 -29.25 10.64 -3.44
C ILE A 65 -29.91 10.89 -2.09
N VAL A 66 -31.18 11.26 -2.10
CA VAL A 66 -31.90 11.74 -0.91
C VAL A 66 -32.54 10.59 -0.14
N ASN A 67 -33.31 9.76 -0.86
CA ASN A 67 -33.94 8.54 -0.36
C ASN A 67 -34.08 7.58 -1.53
N GLY A 68 -32.99 6.95 -1.94
CA GLY A 68 -33.00 6.01 -3.05
C GLY A 68 -31.62 5.36 -3.24
N ASN A 69 -31.44 4.68 -4.36
CA ASN A 69 -30.25 3.89 -4.64
C ASN A 69 -29.70 4.26 -6.01
N LEU A 70 -28.40 4.54 -6.08
CA LEU A 70 -27.70 4.73 -7.34
C LEU A 70 -26.75 3.57 -7.59
N VAL A 71 -26.87 2.97 -8.78
CA VAL A 71 -25.88 2.01 -9.30
C VAL A 71 -25.24 2.61 -10.55
N LEU A 72 -23.91 2.71 -10.55
CA LEU A 72 -23.13 3.12 -11.72
C LEU A 72 -22.37 1.91 -12.27
N GLU A 73 -22.54 1.61 -13.56
CA GLU A 73 -21.84 0.50 -14.23
C GLU A 73 -21.12 0.99 -15.49
N ASN A 74 -19.79 0.81 -15.58
CA ASN A 74 -18.99 1.26 -16.72
C ASN A 74 -19.17 2.76 -16.97
N VAL A 75 -18.99 3.57 -15.93
CA VAL A 75 -19.22 5.03 -15.97
C VAL A 75 -17.92 5.77 -15.78
N ASN A 76 -17.66 6.73 -16.67
CA ASN A 76 -16.55 7.67 -16.51
C ASN A 76 -17.09 9.01 -16.04
N ILE A 77 -16.51 9.57 -15.00
CA ILE A 77 -16.83 10.91 -14.50
C ILE A 77 -15.57 11.77 -14.63
N THR A 78 -15.66 12.85 -15.39
CA THR A 78 -14.49 13.70 -15.71
C THR A 78 -14.88 15.15 -15.71
N ASN A 79 -13.92 16.04 -15.44
CA ASN A 79 -14.12 17.49 -15.49
C ASN A 79 -15.38 17.86 -14.69
N ALA A 80 -15.38 17.49 -13.42
CA ALA A 80 -16.41 17.90 -12.50
C ALA A 80 -15.77 18.73 -11.39
N SER A 81 -16.43 19.81 -11.01
CA SER A 81 -15.95 20.67 -9.95
C SER A 81 -17.08 20.88 -8.95
N THR A 82 -16.77 20.77 -7.68
CA THR A 82 -17.66 21.18 -6.59
C THR A 82 -17.15 22.53 -6.08
N LYS A 83 -18.03 23.53 -5.93
CA LYS A 83 -17.65 24.89 -5.55
C LYS A 83 -17.57 25.07 -4.03
N ASP A 84 -16.51 25.72 -3.56
CA ASP A 84 -16.30 26.09 -2.16
C ASP A 84 -17.37 27.09 -1.66
N GLY A 85 -17.89 26.87 -0.45
CA GLY A 85 -18.87 27.75 0.21
C GLY A 85 -20.11 27.07 0.79
N TYR A 86 -20.31 25.78 0.51
CA TYR A 86 -21.28 24.93 1.22
C TYR A 86 -20.59 24.12 2.33
N THR A 87 -21.34 23.61 3.31
CA THR A 87 -20.74 22.90 4.46
C THR A 87 -19.98 21.63 4.06
N THR A 88 -20.38 20.94 2.98
CA THR A 88 -19.63 19.83 2.32
C THR A 88 -20.08 19.65 0.85
N PRO A 89 -19.60 20.47 -0.10
CA PRO A 89 -19.90 20.26 -1.52
C PRO A 89 -19.27 18.94 -1.99
N SER A 90 -20.00 18.13 -2.74
CA SER A 90 -19.56 16.79 -3.17
C SER A 90 -20.13 16.42 -4.53
N LEU A 91 -19.39 15.70 -5.36
CA LEU A 91 -19.86 15.26 -6.68
C LEU A 91 -21.12 14.40 -6.53
N ILE A 92 -21.05 13.40 -5.65
CA ILE A 92 -22.14 12.52 -5.28
C ILE A 92 -22.36 12.65 -3.77
N ASN A 93 -23.56 13.08 -3.40
CA ASN A 93 -24.00 13.14 -2.01
C ASN A 93 -24.93 11.95 -1.74
N VAL A 94 -24.53 11.07 -0.81
CA VAL A 94 -25.30 9.89 -0.42
C VAL A 94 -25.92 10.14 0.94
N ARG A 95 -27.18 10.61 0.97
CA ARG A 95 -27.84 10.96 2.25
C ARG A 95 -28.28 9.72 3.02
N SER A 96 -28.48 9.89 4.33
CA SER A 96 -28.96 8.82 5.21
C SER A 96 -30.24 8.15 4.68
N GLY A 97 -30.25 6.81 4.70
CA GLY A 97 -31.33 6.01 4.12
C GLY A 97 -31.18 5.67 2.63
N SER A 98 -30.13 6.19 1.97
CA SER A 98 -29.84 5.92 0.56
C SER A 98 -28.70 4.92 0.36
N SER A 99 -28.37 4.59 -0.88
CA SER A 99 -27.15 3.86 -1.22
C SER A 99 -26.49 4.29 -2.53
N LEU A 100 -25.18 4.06 -2.60
CA LEU A 100 -24.38 4.15 -3.82
C LEU A 100 -23.63 2.85 -4.04
N THR A 101 -23.65 2.33 -5.26
CA THR A 101 -22.79 1.25 -5.70
C THR A 101 -22.15 1.61 -7.03
N THR A 102 -20.82 1.56 -7.10
CA THR A 102 -20.08 1.73 -8.34
C THR A 102 -19.45 0.40 -8.76
N ASN A 103 -19.54 0.08 -10.05
CA ASN A 103 -18.92 -1.09 -10.66
C ASN A 103 -18.21 -0.64 -11.94
N ASN A 104 -16.88 -0.78 -11.97
CA ASN A 104 -16.07 -0.32 -13.11
C ASN A 104 -16.30 1.17 -13.40
N VAL A 105 -16.01 2.01 -12.41
CA VAL A 105 -16.19 3.46 -12.51
C VAL A 105 -14.85 4.16 -12.45
N ILE A 106 -14.64 5.12 -13.35
CA ILE A 106 -13.43 5.93 -13.37
C ILE A 106 -13.81 7.38 -13.09
N VAL A 107 -13.24 7.97 -12.03
CA VAL A 107 -13.38 9.39 -11.71
C VAL A 107 -12.02 10.05 -11.85
N THR A 108 -11.91 11.01 -12.77
CA THR A 108 -10.64 11.73 -13.01
C THR A 108 -10.81 13.23 -13.16
N LEU A 109 -9.72 13.98 -12.91
CA LEU A 109 -9.62 15.42 -13.21
C LEU A 109 -10.77 16.21 -12.59
N THR A 110 -11.01 15.97 -11.31
CA THR A 110 -12.12 16.54 -10.55
C THR A 110 -11.58 17.46 -9.46
N ASN A 111 -12.31 18.54 -9.16
CA ASN A 111 -12.00 19.42 -8.04
C ASN A 111 -13.08 19.30 -6.95
N GLY A 112 -12.62 19.14 -5.72
CA GLY A 112 -13.42 18.99 -4.51
C GLY A 112 -13.72 17.53 -4.16
N THR A 113 -14.58 17.36 -3.15
CA THR A 113 -14.97 16.03 -2.65
C THR A 113 -15.77 15.28 -3.72
N ILE A 114 -15.40 14.03 -4.00
CA ILE A 114 -16.15 13.17 -4.92
C ILE A 114 -17.37 12.61 -4.21
N ILE A 115 -17.18 12.02 -3.03
CA ILE A 115 -18.27 11.36 -2.32
C ILE A 115 -18.40 11.96 -0.93
N PHE A 116 -19.59 12.46 -0.61
CA PHE A 116 -20.00 12.66 0.77
C PHE A 116 -20.98 11.55 1.16
N ASN A 117 -20.50 10.61 1.96
CA ASN A 117 -21.27 9.43 2.33
C ASN A 117 -21.89 9.59 3.72
N GLN A 118 -23.22 9.53 3.80
CA GLN A 118 -23.99 9.50 5.05
C GLN A 118 -24.86 8.23 5.15
N ALA A 119 -24.62 7.24 4.28
CA ALA A 119 -25.32 5.96 4.26
C ALA A 119 -24.40 4.81 3.77
N ASN A 120 -24.92 3.86 2.99
CA ASN A 120 -24.13 2.73 2.50
C ASN A 120 -23.54 3.04 1.13
N THR A 121 -22.21 3.03 1.01
CA THR A 121 -21.50 3.18 -0.26
C THR A 121 -20.58 1.99 -0.51
N VAL A 122 -20.64 1.43 -1.71
CA VAL A 122 -19.75 0.35 -2.18
C VAL A 122 -19.05 0.82 -3.44
N LEU A 123 -17.71 0.85 -3.41
CA LEU A 123 -16.86 1.12 -4.54
C LEU A 123 -16.20 -0.17 -5.00
N ASN A 124 -16.69 -0.76 -6.08
CA ASN A 124 -16.15 -2.00 -6.64
C ASN A 124 -15.49 -1.71 -8.00
N ASN A 125 -14.23 -2.10 -8.16
CA ASN A 125 -13.47 -1.84 -9.37
C ASN A 125 -13.54 -0.36 -9.78
N THR A 126 -13.27 0.53 -8.83
CA THR A 126 -13.39 1.97 -9.03
C THR A 126 -12.02 2.63 -9.01
N GLN A 127 -11.74 3.45 -10.02
CA GLN A 127 -10.55 4.28 -10.07
C GLN A 127 -10.90 5.72 -9.72
N ILE A 128 -10.20 6.30 -8.75
CA ILE A 128 -10.26 7.73 -8.42
C ILE A 128 -8.86 8.29 -8.58
N ALA A 129 -8.66 9.15 -9.57
CA ALA A 129 -7.34 9.69 -9.84
C ALA A 129 -7.32 11.17 -10.18
N ASN A 130 -6.20 11.84 -9.87
CA ASN A 130 -5.96 13.24 -10.25
C ASN A 130 -7.09 14.17 -9.77
N THR A 131 -7.54 13.98 -8.52
CA THR A 131 -8.56 14.81 -7.89
C THR A 131 -7.94 15.63 -6.78
N VAL A 132 -8.34 16.89 -6.66
CA VAL A 132 -7.81 17.82 -5.64
C VAL A 132 -8.96 18.38 -4.82
N THR A 133 -8.86 18.37 -3.48
CA THR A 133 -9.80 19.05 -2.58
C THR A 133 -9.05 19.90 -1.56
N GLN A 134 -9.60 21.06 -1.21
CA GLN A 134 -9.01 22.01 -0.27
C GLN A 134 -9.68 22.01 1.12
N GLN A 135 -10.70 21.17 1.32
CA GLN A 135 -11.57 21.25 2.50
C GLN A 135 -11.55 19.97 3.38
N TYR A 136 -11.85 18.82 2.80
CA TYR A 136 -11.96 17.53 3.51
C TYR A 136 -11.16 16.45 2.77
N GLY A 137 -11.65 15.21 2.79
CA GLY A 137 -11.14 14.16 1.93
C GLY A 137 -11.89 14.02 0.62
N ILE A 138 -11.23 13.43 -0.36
CA ILE A 138 -11.78 13.08 -1.67
C ILE A 138 -13.05 12.23 -1.50
N ILE A 139 -13.02 11.30 -0.54
CA ILE A 139 -14.19 10.64 0.00
C ILE A 139 -14.30 11.04 1.47
N THR A 140 -15.42 11.68 1.82
CA THR A 140 -15.75 12.01 3.21
C THR A 140 -16.87 11.08 3.68
N ASN A 141 -16.57 10.23 4.66
CA ASN A 141 -17.43 9.17 5.13
C ASN A 141 -17.98 9.44 6.55
N ASN A 142 -19.30 9.44 6.69
CA ASN A 142 -20.03 9.54 7.96
C ASN A 142 -20.82 8.25 8.28
N ALA A 143 -20.69 7.19 7.49
CA ALA A 143 -21.47 5.96 7.60
C ALA A 143 -20.64 4.74 7.14
N ASN A 144 -21.23 3.80 6.40
CA ASN A 144 -20.53 2.59 5.95
C ASN A 144 -19.97 2.78 4.53
N LEU A 145 -18.66 2.57 4.37
CA LEU A 145 -17.96 2.62 3.11
C LEU A 145 -17.18 1.32 2.89
N ILE A 146 -17.43 0.67 1.75
CA ILE A 146 -16.66 -0.49 1.29
C ILE A 146 -15.93 -0.07 0.00
N ILE A 147 -14.62 -0.29 -0.05
CA ILE A 147 -13.76 -0.08 -1.21
C ILE A 147 -13.14 -1.43 -1.54
N ASP A 148 -13.47 -2.00 -2.70
CA ASP A 148 -12.98 -3.31 -3.12
C ASP A 148 -12.42 -3.24 -4.54
N ASN A 149 -11.30 -3.92 -4.76
CA ASN A 149 -10.62 -4.04 -6.04
C ASN A 149 -10.43 -2.67 -6.73
N SER A 150 -10.11 -1.62 -5.97
CA SER A 150 -10.18 -0.23 -6.43
C SER A 150 -8.81 0.45 -6.38
N VAL A 151 -8.63 1.48 -7.21
CA VAL A 151 -7.37 2.23 -7.33
C VAL A 151 -7.62 3.69 -7.00
N ILE A 152 -6.94 4.20 -5.99
CA ILE A 152 -7.05 5.59 -5.55
C ILE A 152 -5.66 6.21 -5.62
N GLU A 153 -5.41 7.04 -6.64
CA GLU A 153 -4.05 7.48 -6.95
C GLU A 153 -3.92 8.94 -7.35
N ASN A 154 -2.75 9.54 -7.07
CA ASN A 154 -2.44 10.90 -7.50
C ASN A 154 -3.50 11.94 -7.08
N ASN A 155 -4.12 11.73 -5.92
CA ASN A 155 -5.11 12.67 -5.38
C ASN A 155 -4.46 13.55 -4.32
N ILE A 156 -4.99 14.77 -4.19
CA ILE A 156 -4.55 15.75 -3.18
C ILE A 156 -5.71 16.02 -2.23
N GLY A 157 -5.58 15.57 -0.98
CA GLY A 157 -6.55 15.73 0.10
C GLY A 157 -6.14 16.81 1.10
N LYS A 158 -7.10 17.38 1.82
CA LYS A 158 -6.80 18.30 2.93
C LYS A 158 -6.65 17.56 4.26
N LEU A 159 -7.58 16.65 4.56
CA LEU A 159 -7.67 15.93 5.85
C LEU A 159 -7.55 14.40 5.69
N GLY A 160 -7.10 13.94 4.52
CA GLY A 160 -7.03 12.54 4.12
C GLY A 160 -7.66 12.32 2.75
N ILE A 161 -7.43 11.18 2.11
CA ILE A 161 -8.11 10.84 0.84
C ILE A 161 -9.46 10.20 1.12
N VAL A 162 -9.45 9.20 2.00
CA VAL A 162 -10.65 8.60 2.58
C VAL A 162 -10.72 8.98 4.05
N LEU A 163 -11.65 9.87 4.39
CA LEU A 163 -11.80 10.43 5.71
C LEU A 163 -13.05 9.88 6.41
N ALA A 164 -12.88 9.12 7.49
CA ALA A 164 -13.93 8.92 8.48
C ALA A 164 -14.14 10.24 9.25
N ASN A 165 -15.27 10.91 8.99
CA ASN A 165 -15.57 12.20 9.59
C ASN A 165 -16.55 12.09 10.76
N ASP A 166 -17.37 11.04 10.83
CA ASP A 166 -18.23 10.70 11.98
C ASP A 166 -17.57 9.63 12.87
N ALA A 167 -17.83 9.69 14.19
CA ALA A 167 -17.34 8.70 15.16
C ALA A 167 -17.95 7.29 14.96
N ASN A 168 -19.03 7.18 14.17
CA ASN A 168 -19.67 5.92 13.83
C ASN A 168 -19.34 5.40 12.44
N ALA A 169 -18.55 6.15 11.66
CA ALA A 169 -18.21 5.81 10.29
C ALA A 169 -17.30 4.57 10.22
N GLU A 170 -17.71 3.57 9.45
CA GLU A 170 -16.98 2.33 9.22
C GLU A 170 -16.40 2.34 7.81
N ILE A 171 -15.17 1.86 7.69
CA ILE A 171 -14.45 1.75 6.42
C ILE A 171 -13.95 0.32 6.29
N THR A 172 -14.26 -0.32 5.17
CA THR A 172 -13.67 -1.60 4.77
C THR A 172 -12.96 -1.41 3.44
N VAL A 173 -11.69 -1.78 3.38
CA VAL A 173 -10.88 -1.71 2.16
C VAL A 173 -10.28 -3.08 1.88
N THR A 174 -10.52 -3.61 0.68
CA THR A 174 -10.00 -4.91 0.25
C THR A 174 -9.42 -4.85 -1.16
N ASN A 175 -8.37 -5.62 -1.42
CA ASN A 175 -7.82 -5.82 -2.77
C ASN A 175 -7.50 -4.52 -3.53
N SER A 176 -7.14 -3.45 -2.81
CA SER A 176 -7.12 -2.10 -3.37
C SER A 176 -5.71 -1.51 -3.37
N VAL A 177 -5.55 -0.41 -4.10
CA VAL A 177 -4.28 0.32 -4.21
C VAL A 177 -4.49 1.79 -3.88
N PHE A 178 -3.66 2.32 -2.99
CA PHE A 178 -3.51 3.74 -2.71
C PHE A 178 -2.10 4.16 -3.09
N ASN A 179 -1.95 4.93 -4.17
CA ASN A 179 -0.65 5.26 -4.70
C ASN A 179 -0.46 6.77 -4.91
N SER A 180 0.66 7.31 -4.45
CA SER A 180 1.06 8.69 -4.73
C SER A 180 -0.02 9.72 -4.35
N ASN A 181 -0.77 9.47 -3.28
CA ASN A 181 -1.70 10.47 -2.76
C ASN A 181 -0.98 11.41 -1.79
N ASP A 182 -1.32 12.69 -1.86
CA ASP A 182 -0.71 13.76 -1.06
C ASP A 182 -1.79 14.38 -0.16
N ASN A 183 -1.53 14.48 1.13
CA ASN A 183 -2.47 14.98 2.10
C ASN A 183 -1.83 16.06 2.97
N GLU A 184 -2.52 17.19 3.13
CA GLU A 184 -2.02 18.21 4.06
C GLU A 184 -2.09 17.71 5.51
N TYR A 185 -3.09 16.92 5.89
CA TYR A 185 -3.21 16.31 7.21
C TYR A 185 -3.79 14.90 7.13
N GLY A 186 -3.30 13.99 7.98
CA GLY A 186 -3.77 12.61 8.05
C GLY A 186 -3.38 11.76 6.83
N GLY A 187 -3.40 10.44 6.98
CA GLY A 187 -2.99 9.53 5.92
C GLY A 187 -3.95 9.44 4.74
N ALA A 188 -3.56 8.66 3.74
CA ALA A 188 -4.42 8.23 2.65
C ALA A 188 -5.77 7.70 3.17
N ILE A 189 -5.77 6.97 4.30
CA ILE A 189 -6.98 6.62 5.05
C ILE A 189 -6.90 7.18 6.47
N VAL A 190 -7.96 7.89 6.87
CA VAL A 190 -8.15 8.38 8.23
C VAL A 190 -9.34 7.67 8.87
N GLY A 191 -9.08 6.85 9.89
CA GLY A 191 -10.08 6.08 10.63
C GLY A 191 -10.48 6.74 11.96
N LYS A 192 -11.80 6.77 12.25
CA LYS A 192 -12.35 7.24 13.54
C LYS A 192 -13.12 6.20 14.34
N LYS A 193 -13.39 5.04 13.75
CA LYS A 193 -14.04 3.87 14.35
C LYS A 193 -13.39 2.60 13.80
N SER A 194 -14.18 1.54 13.60
CA SER A 194 -13.74 0.29 13.00
C SER A 194 -13.37 0.54 11.54
N THR A 195 -12.08 0.38 11.25
CA THR A 195 -11.52 0.40 9.90
C THR A 195 -10.87 -0.96 9.66
N THR A 196 -11.26 -1.64 8.60
CA THR A 196 -10.66 -2.93 8.21
C THR A 196 -10.00 -2.76 6.85
N ILE A 197 -8.74 -3.14 6.76
CA ILE A 197 -7.93 -3.07 5.55
C ILE A 197 -7.31 -4.45 5.35
N ASP A 198 -7.57 -5.06 4.21
CA ASP A 198 -7.03 -6.38 3.88
C ASP A 198 -6.54 -6.39 2.44
N ASN A 199 -5.44 -7.08 2.18
CA ASN A 199 -4.88 -7.23 0.84
C ASN A 199 -4.78 -5.91 0.06
N THR A 200 -4.25 -4.86 0.70
CA THR A 200 -4.22 -3.50 0.14
C THR A 200 -2.80 -2.99 0.07
N THR A 201 -2.45 -2.33 -1.03
CA THR A 201 -1.13 -1.74 -1.26
C THR A 201 -1.18 -0.23 -1.09
N PHE A 202 -0.31 0.30 -0.22
CA PHE A 202 -0.07 1.72 -0.03
C PHE A 202 1.36 2.04 -0.48
N THR A 203 1.50 2.84 -1.54
CA THR A 203 2.80 3.21 -2.07
C THR A 203 2.93 4.71 -2.23
N ASN A 204 4.06 5.29 -1.82
CA ASN A 204 4.39 6.69 -2.05
C ASN A 204 3.33 7.70 -1.57
N ASN A 205 2.50 7.34 -0.59
CA ASN A 205 1.53 8.27 -0.04
C ASN A 205 2.23 9.20 0.95
N VAL A 206 1.93 10.49 0.86
CA VAL A 206 2.52 11.53 1.68
C VAL A 206 1.43 12.21 2.48
N ALA A 207 1.72 12.46 3.74
CA ALA A 207 0.86 13.24 4.63
C ALA A 207 1.70 14.05 5.61
N THR A 208 1.12 15.02 6.31
CA THR A 208 1.78 15.59 7.49
C THR A 208 1.85 14.58 8.64
N ILE A 209 0.80 13.75 8.79
CA ILE A 209 0.65 12.77 9.88
C ILE A 209 0.22 11.43 9.27
N GLY A 210 1.01 10.38 9.50
CA GLY A 210 0.77 9.00 9.04
C GLY A 210 0.65 8.89 7.52
N GLY A 211 1.77 8.82 6.80
CA GLY A 211 1.82 8.91 5.33
C GLY A 211 0.77 8.08 4.58
N ALA A 212 0.50 6.86 5.04
CA ALA A 212 -0.57 6.01 4.54
C ALA A 212 -1.79 6.01 5.46
N LEU A 213 -1.60 5.81 6.76
CA LEU A 213 -2.68 5.55 7.71
C LEU A 213 -2.65 6.49 8.91
N TYR A 214 -3.83 6.97 9.30
CA TYR A 214 -4.02 7.69 10.56
C TYR A 214 -5.28 7.19 11.27
N VAL A 215 -5.16 6.78 12.53
CA VAL A 215 -6.30 6.34 13.36
C VAL A 215 -6.46 7.20 14.60
N THR A 216 -7.71 7.58 14.92
CA THR A 216 -8.07 8.28 16.17
C THR A 216 -9.36 7.72 16.76
N ASN A 217 -9.43 7.51 18.07
CA ASN A 217 -10.65 7.08 18.79
C ASN A 217 -11.35 5.79 18.27
N GLY A 218 -10.66 4.97 17.47
CA GLY A 218 -11.21 3.80 16.79
C GLY A 218 -10.24 2.63 16.72
N VAL A 219 -10.64 1.54 16.07
CA VAL A 219 -9.80 0.35 15.86
C VAL A 219 -9.57 0.19 14.37
N MET A 220 -8.31 0.21 13.96
CA MET A 220 -7.89 -0.08 12.60
C MET A 220 -7.21 -1.46 12.58
N ASN A 221 -7.79 -2.40 11.84
CA ASN A 221 -7.21 -3.72 11.62
C ASN A 221 -6.69 -3.78 10.18
N VAL A 222 -5.42 -4.12 10.04
CA VAL A 222 -4.71 -4.22 8.77
C VAL A 222 -4.10 -5.62 8.66
N THR A 223 -4.41 -6.33 7.59
CA THR A 223 -3.87 -7.65 7.30
C THR A 223 -3.42 -7.74 5.85
N ASN A 224 -2.46 -8.63 5.57
CA ASN A 224 -2.05 -8.98 4.21
C ASN A 224 -1.73 -7.77 3.33
N SER A 225 -1.23 -6.68 3.91
CA SER A 225 -1.10 -5.40 3.21
C SER A 225 0.36 -5.02 3.00
N ILE A 226 0.58 -4.10 2.06
CA ILE A 226 1.92 -3.66 1.67
C ILE A 226 2.01 -2.15 1.87
N PHE A 227 3.04 -1.70 2.58
CA PHE A 227 3.36 -0.30 2.77
C PHE A 227 4.78 -0.02 2.31
N VAL A 228 4.94 0.68 1.20
CA VAL A 228 6.27 1.03 0.68
C VAL A 228 6.37 2.52 0.43
N ASN A 229 7.42 3.15 0.98
CA ASN A 229 7.77 4.55 0.72
C ASN A 229 6.65 5.54 1.04
N ASN A 230 5.76 5.22 1.98
CA ASN A 230 4.80 6.19 2.50
C ASN A 230 5.49 7.05 3.55
N LYS A 231 5.17 8.35 3.61
CA LYS A 231 5.93 9.29 4.44
C LYS A 231 5.03 10.30 5.15
N ALA A 232 5.18 10.42 6.46
CA ALA A 232 4.71 11.58 7.20
C ALA A 232 5.79 12.67 7.24
N THR A 233 5.46 13.95 7.00
CA THR A 233 6.47 15.02 7.04
C THR A 233 6.93 15.36 8.46
N ASP A 234 6.03 15.32 9.44
CA ASP A 234 6.35 15.78 10.80
C ASP A 234 7.02 14.70 11.64
N ASN A 235 6.69 13.42 11.41
CA ASN A 235 7.19 12.29 12.20
C ASN A 235 7.86 11.19 11.35
N GLY A 236 7.95 11.37 10.03
CA GLY A 236 8.53 10.38 9.12
C GLY A 236 7.71 9.10 8.89
N SER A 237 6.65 8.87 9.67
CA SER A 237 5.96 7.58 9.73
C SER A 237 5.01 7.24 8.59
N ILE A 238 4.95 5.95 8.26
CA ILE A 238 3.97 5.35 7.35
C ILE A 238 2.59 5.35 8.02
N SER A 239 2.52 5.04 9.32
CA SER A 239 1.29 4.98 10.10
C SER A 239 1.38 5.80 11.38
N PHE A 240 0.24 6.31 11.82
CA PHE A 240 0.13 7.09 13.06
C PHE A 240 -1.10 6.70 13.87
N THR A 241 -0.91 6.48 15.17
CA THR A 241 -1.99 6.21 16.13
C THR A 241 -2.13 7.39 17.10
N GLY A 242 -3.28 8.07 17.05
CA GLY A 242 -3.61 9.16 17.99
C GLY A 242 -4.47 8.71 19.17
N ARG A 243 -4.91 9.67 19.99
CA ARG A 243 -5.72 9.45 21.20
C ARG A 243 -6.82 8.40 21.05
N ASN A 244 -6.83 7.43 21.96
CA ASN A 244 -7.71 6.27 22.03
C ASN A 244 -7.76 5.41 20.76
N GLY A 245 -6.82 5.59 19.84
CA GLY A 245 -6.69 4.80 18.62
C GLY A 245 -6.11 3.42 18.93
N LYS A 246 -6.54 2.42 18.19
CA LYS A 246 -5.93 1.09 18.20
C LYS A 246 -5.53 0.71 16.79
N LEU A 247 -4.29 0.34 16.59
CA LEU A 247 -3.76 -0.08 15.30
C LEU A 247 -3.25 -1.51 15.40
N ASN A 248 -3.91 -2.42 14.68
CA ASN A 248 -3.47 -3.80 14.58
C ASN A 248 -2.97 -4.02 13.15
N ILE A 249 -1.69 -4.32 12.97
CA ILE A 249 -1.10 -4.69 11.67
C ILE A 249 -0.50 -6.07 11.81
N SER A 250 -0.83 -6.99 10.91
CA SER A 250 -0.21 -8.32 10.88
C SER A 250 -0.12 -8.87 9.47
N THR A 251 0.78 -9.85 9.27
CA THR A 251 0.99 -10.52 7.97
C THR A 251 1.18 -9.52 6.83
N SER A 252 1.91 -8.44 7.08
CA SER A 252 2.07 -7.31 6.16
C SER A 252 3.55 -6.98 5.93
N ILE A 253 3.83 -6.23 4.86
CA ILE A 253 5.17 -5.76 4.50
C ILE A 253 5.23 -4.26 4.74
N LEU A 254 6.22 -3.79 5.50
CA LEU A 254 6.48 -2.38 5.73
C LEU A 254 7.94 -2.09 5.34
N LEU A 255 8.13 -1.21 4.37
CA LEU A 255 9.44 -0.85 3.80
C LEU A 255 9.51 0.64 3.49
N SER A 256 10.71 1.20 3.52
CA SER A 256 10.96 2.61 3.20
C SER A 256 12.38 2.83 2.68
N ASP A 257 12.53 3.58 1.59
CA ASP A 257 13.83 4.06 1.11
C ASP A 257 14.50 5.02 2.11
N ASP A 258 13.71 5.61 3.00
CA ASP A 258 14.16 6.47 4.10
C ASP A 258 13.98 5.71 5.42
N ASP A 259 14.99 4.91 5.79
CA ASP A 259 15.01 4.11 7.03
C ASP A 259 15.52 4.91 8.24
N SER A 260 15.61 6.24 8.11
CA SER A 260 16.07 7.13 9.19
C SER A 260 14.97 7.53 10.18
N VAL A 261 13.73 7.13 9.87
CA VAL A 261 12.51 7.46 10.60
C VAL A 261 11.67 6.21 10.86
N PRO A 262 10.89 6.19 11.96
CA PRO A 262 10.05 5.05 12.26
C PRO A 262 8.94 4.88 11.22
N TYR A 263 8.59 3.64 10.93
CA TYR A 263 7.48 3.29 10.05
C TYR A 263 6.14 3.44 10.78
N ILE A 264 6.10 3.11 12.07
CA ILE A 264 4.92 3.30 12.92
C ILE A 264 5.27 4.23 14.07
N PHE A 265 4.36 5.17 14.31
CA PHE A 265 4.52 6.18 15.33
C PHE A 265 3.24 6.31 16.18
N SER A 266 3.44 6.32 17.49
CA SER A 266 2.39 6.56 18.49
C SER A 266 2.85 7.63 19.48
N ASN A 267 1.94 8.52 19.88
CA ASN A 267 2.26 9.61 20.81
C ASN A 267 1.19 9.90 21.85
N ASP A 268 0.24 8.97 22.05
CA ASP A 268 -0.79 9.14 23.08
C ASP A 268 -0.80 7.92 23.99
N GLU A 269 -0.81 8.15 25.30
CA GLU A 269 -0.83 7.12 26.35
C GLU A 269 -2.00 6.13 26.25
N THR A 270 -3.09 6.51 25.59
CA THR A 270 -4.26 5.66 25.40
C THR A 270 -4.24 4.90 24.08
N ALA A 271 -3.27 5.18 23.22
CA ALA A 271 -3.06 4.47 21.97
C ALA A 271 -2.57 3.03 22.24
N LYS A 272 -3.02 2.10 21.40
CA LYS A 272 -2.59 0.69 21.48
C LYS A 272 -2.21 0.18 20.11
N GLU A 273 -1.13 -0.58 20.04
CA GLU A 273 -0.64 -1.13 18.78
C GLU A 273 -0.34 -2.62 18.92
N ILE A 274 -0.76 -3.43 17.96
CA ILE A 274 -0.44 -4.86 17.89
C ILE A 274 0.15 -5.13 16.50
N LEU A 275 1.42 -5.47 16.45
CA LEU A 275 2.25 -5.35 15.24
C LEU A 275 2.94 -6.67 14.83
N ASP A 276 2.44 -7.79 15.32
CA ASP A 276 3.05 -9.11 15.12
C ASP A 276 3.00 -9.61 13.67
N ASN A 277 4.00 -10.43 13.34
CA ASN A 277 4.09 -11.20 12.09
C ASN A 277 4.11 -10.31 10.83
N ASN A 278 4.77 -9.15 10.91
CA ASN A 278 5.05 -8.30 9.75
C ASN A 278 6.52 -8.41 9.33
N TYR A 279 6.82 -8.20 8.06
CA TYR A 279 8.19 -8.03 7.56
C TYR A 279 8.52 -6.54 7.53
N TRP A 280 9.63 -6.17 8.18
CA TRP A 280 10.04 -4.78 8.40
C TRP A 280 11.28 -4.39 7.59
N GLY A 281 11.75 -5.28 6.70
CA GLY A 281 13.02 -5.06 6.00
C GLY A 281 14.24 -5.28 6.89
N THR A 282 14.14 -6.06 7.96
CA THR A 282 15.24 -6.42 8.86
C THR A 282 14.99 -7.78 9.51
N ASN A 283 16.06 -8.46 9.93
CA ASN A 283 15.98 -9.64 10.81
C ASN A 283 16.13 -9.28 12.29
N GLU A 284 16.60 -8.06 12.59
CA GLU A 284 16.73 -7.56 13.95
C GLU A 284 15.39 -7.04 14.47
N SER A 285 15.30 -6.77 15.77
CA SER A 285 14.10 -6.22 16.38
C SER A 285 13.67 -4.90 15.71
N PRO A 286 12.43 -4.78 15.22
CA PRO A 286 11.92 -3.54 14.63
C PRO A 286 11.89 -2.37 15.63
N ILE A 287 11.82 -2.65 16.94
CA ILE A 287 11.94 -1.63 17.99
C ILE A 287 13.40 -1.18 18.12
N GLU A 288 14.35 -2.10 18.18
CA GLU A 288 15.78 -1.76 18.36
C GLU A 288 16.36 -1.07 17.12
N THR A 289 15.86 -1.41 15.94
CA THR A 289 16.21 -0.76 14.66
C THR A 289 15.47 0.56 14.44
N GLY A 290 14.62 0.99 15.38
CA GLY A 290 13.91 2.28 15.31
C GLY A 290 12.78 2.34 14.28
N LYS A 291 12.36 1.21 13.72
CA LYS A 291 11.24 1.11 12.76
C LYS A 291 9.88 1.27 13.44
N VAL A 292 9.81 1.01 14.74
CA VAL A 292 8.66 1.35 15.59
C VAL A 292 9.16 2.32 16.65
N ASN A 293 8.55 3.50 16.75
CA ASN A 293 8.95 4.49 17.74
C ASN A 293 7.86 4.68 18.80
N GLU A 294 8.27 4.48 20.04
CA GLU A 294 7.53 4.78 21.26
C GLU A 294 8.03 6.12 21.80
N ILE A 295 7.39 7.23 21.46
CA ILE A 295 7.78 8.51 22.06
C ILE A 295 7.17 8.64 23.46
N TYR A 296 8.03 8.57 24.46
CA TYR A 296 7.80 9.13 25.79
C TYR A 296 7.76 10.66 25.70
N GLU A 297 6.59 11.28 25.50
CA GLU A 297 6.51 12.71 25.78
C GLU A 297 6.62 12.90 27.30
N ASN A 298 7.77 13.44 27.75
CA ASN A 298 7.83 14.12 29.04
C ASN A 298 6.79 15.24 28.99
N ILE A 299 5.60 15.01 29.52
CA ILE A 299 4.68 16.08 29.83
C ILE A 299 5.36 16.86 30.96
N SER A 300 6.09 17.93 30.62
CA SER A 300 6.46 18.93 31.62
C SER A 300 5.16 19.55 32.11
N ILE A 301 4.65 19.04 33.22
CA ILE A 301 3.61 19.72 33.97
C ILE A 301 4.27 21.02 34.42
N ASP A 302 3.89 22.14 33.81
CA ASP A 302 4.35 23.45 34.23
C ASP A 302 4.17 23.57 35.75
N GLU A 303 5.31 23.75 36.43
CA GLU A 303 5.53 24.18 37.80
C GLU A 303 4.27 24.16 38.70
N PHE A 304 4.07 23.12 39.53
CA PHE A 304 3.60 23.29 40.93
C PHE A 304 3.45 22.00 41.78
N ASP A 305 3.89 20.81 41.36
CA ASP A 305 4.03 19.68 42.30
C ASP A 305 5.18 18.74 41.90
N GLU A 306 6.18 18.62 42.79
CA GLU A 306 7.34 17.70 42.66
C GLU A 306 7.01 16.26 43.09
N GLU A 307 5.81 15.74 42.82
CA GLU A 307 5.49 14.33 43.14
C GLU A 307 4.72 13.66 41.99
N GLN A 308 5.42 12.69 41.35
CA GLN A 308 4.97 11.77 40.28
C GLN A 308 5.09 12.32 38.84
N LEU A 309 6.23 12.03 38.21
CA LEU A 309 6.27 11.84 36.76
C LEU A 309 5.56 10.51 36.49
N ASP A 310 4.26 10.54 36.19
CA ASP A 310 3.56 9.36 35.67
C ASP A 310 4.04 9.15 34.22
N TYR A 311 4.97 8.22 34.04
CA TYR A 311 5.34 7.74 32.71
C TYR A 311 4.18 6.89 32.20
N ALA A 312 3.34 7.49 31.38
CA ALA A 312 2.29 6.75 30.72
C ALA A 312 2.92 5.90 29.60
N GLU A 313 2.98 4.59 29.83
CA GLU A 313 3.55 3.60 28.92
C GLU A 313 2.63 3.46 27.70
N ILE A 314 3.16 3.71 26.50
CA ILE A 314 2.45 3.40 25.25
C ILE A 314 2.34 1.88 25.15
N ASP A 315 1.14 1.37 24.86
CA ASP A 315 0.86 -0.08 24.80
C ASP A 315 1.13 -0.62 23.39
N VAL A 316 2.41 -0.84 23.08
CA VAL A 316 2.86 -1.50 21.84
C VAL A 316 3.12 -2.98 22.11
N THR A 317 2.44 -3.85 21.37
CA THR A 317 2.68 -5.29 21.34
C THR A 317 3.35 -5.67 20.03
N LEU A 318 4.67 -5.88 20.09
CA LEU A 318 5.46 -6.48 19.01
C LEU A 318 6.30 -7.61 19.61
N THR A 319 5.78 -8.82 19.55
CA THR A 319 6.39 -10.03 20.08
C THR A 319 7.08 -10.86 19.01
N ARG A 320 6.66 -10.75 17.74
CA ARG A 320 7.23 -11.50 16.62
C ARG A 320 7.29 -10.70 15.33
N TRP A 321 8.37 -10.84 14.57
CA TRP A 321 8.51 -10.24 13.23
C TRP A 321 9.04 -11.25 12.22
N VAL A 322 8.60 -11.10 10.97
CA VAL A 322 9.02 -11.94 9.84
C VAL A 322 10.46 -11.64 9.49
N ILE A 323 11.23 -12.67 9.16
CA ILE A 323 12.63 -12.57 8.75
C ILE A 323 12.83 -13.01 7.31
N MET A 324 13.87 -12.49 6.69
CA MET A 324 14.48 -13.06 5.49
C MET A 324 15.43 -14.18 5.92
N ASP A 325 15.13 -15.44 5.61
CA ASP A 325 15.97 -16.60 5.93
C ASP A 325 16.55 -17.16 4.63
N THR A 326 17.83 -16.90 4.37
CA THR A 326 18.53 -17.42 3.19
C THR A 326 19.47 -18.55 3.58
N THR A 327 19.41 -19.63 2.81
CA THR A 327 20.34 -20.76 2.92
C THR A 327 21.07 -20.96 1.60
N ILE A 328 22.38 -21.24 1.69
CA ILE A 328 23.19 -21.62 0.54
C ILE A 328 23.63 -23.07 0.74
N THR A 329 23.25 -23.94 -0.20
CA THR A 329 23.50 -25.38 -0.12
C THR A 329 24.33 -25.83 -1.32
N GLU A 330 25.52 -26.39 -1.07
CA GLU A 330 26.35 -27.03 -2.09
C GLU A 330 25.61 -28.24 -2.69
N ASP A 331 25.64 -28.39 -4.01
CA ASP A 331 25.12 -29.58 -4.67
C ASP A 331 25.95 -30.81 -4.24
N PRO A 332 25.32 -31.87 -3.71
CA PRO A 332 26.03 -33.02 -3.16
C PRO A 332 26.83 -33.81 -4.22
N GLU A 333 26.54 -33.61 -5.50
CA GLU A 333 27.23 -34.23 -6.61
C GLU A 333 28.14 -33.27 -7.41
N ASP A 334 28.06 -31.96 -7.17
CA ASP A 334 28.82 -30.94 -7.89
C ASP A 334 29.22 -29.77 -6.98
N ASN A 335 30.46 -29.76 -6.53
CA ASN A 335 30.98 -28.73 -5.63
C ASN A 335 31.21 -27.36 -6.30
N THR A 336 30.81 -27.20 -7.56
CA THR A 336 30.79 -25.92 -8.26
C THR A 336 29.38 -25.31 -8.36
N VAL A 337 28.35 -26.00 -7.87
CA VAL A 337 26.95 -25.56 -7.95
C VAL A 337 26.37 -25.41 -6.55
N PHE A 338 25.70 -24.29 -6.31
CA PHE A 338 25.08 -23.97 -5.03
C PHE A 338 23.64 -23.51 -5.25
N ALA A 339 22.69 -24.10 -4.52
CA ALA A 339 21.33 -23.58 -4.44
C ALA A 339 21.30 -22.42 -3.43
N ILE A 340 20.61 -21.34 -3.78
CA ILE A 340 20.34 -20.21 -2.88
C ILE A 340 18.83 -20.16 -2.68
N ASP A 341 18.38 -20.57 -1.50
CA ASP A 341 16.98 -20.58 -1.13
C ASP A 341 16.73 -19.47 -0.11
N THR A 342 15.92 -18.47 -0.48
CA THR A 342 15.52 -17.38 0.41
C THR A 342 14.03 -17.46 0.71
N THR A 343 13.68 -17.37 2.00
CA THR A 343 12.30 -17.53 2.47
C THR A 343 11.89 -16.41 3.43
N PHE A 344 10.58 -16.15 3.47
CA PHE A 344 9.90 -15.21 4.36
C PHE A 344 8.74 -15.89 5.12
N ASN A 345 8.89 -17.18 5.39
CA ASN A 345 7.85 -18.04 5.96
C ASN A 345 7.98 -18.23 7.49
N LYS A 346 8.94 -17.55 8.12
CA LYS A 346 9.20 -17.62 9.56
C LYS A 346 9.17 -16.25 10.21
N ALA A 347 8.70 -16.22 11.44
CA ALA A 347 8.90 -15.11 12.35
C ALA A 347 9.87 -15.49 13.48
N VAL A 348 10.52 -14.49 14.06
CA VAL A 348 11.36 -14.63 15.25
C VAL A 348 10.81 -13.78 16.39
N ASP A 349 11.09 -14.19 17.62
CA ASP A 349 10.90 -13.35 18.81
C ASP A 349 12.21 -12.72 19.28
N ALA A 350 12.16 -11.94 20.37
CA ALA A 350 13.32 -11.28 20.96
C ALA A 350 14.40 -12.24 21.49
N ASP A 351 14.10 -13.53 21.63
CA ASP A 351 15.03 -14.57 22.08
C ASP A 351 15.55 -15.42 20.89
N ASP A 352 15.37 -14.96 19.64
CA ASP A 352 15.71 -15.66 18.39
C ASP A 352 14.97 -17.00 18.17
N ASN A 353 13.88 -17.26 18.90
CA ASN A 353 13.09 -18.47 18.63
C ASN A 353 12.36 -18.30 17.30
N LYS A 354 12.53 -19.27 16.40
CA LYS A 354 11.86 -19.29 15.09
C LYS A 354 10.48 -19.95 15.18
N TYR A 355 9.49 -19.34 14.54
CA TYR A 355 8.11 -19.82 14.43
C TYR A 355 7.69 -19.86 12.97
N ASP A 356 7.04 -20.94 12.55
CA ASP A 356 6.41 -21.00 11.23
C ASP A 356 5.20 -20.05 11.20
N LEU A 357 5.05 -19.32 10.10
CA LEU A 357 3.89 -18.47 9.89
C LEU A 357 2.66 -19.30 9.53
N GLU A 358 1.51 -18.95 10.10
CA GLU A 358 0.22 -19.54 9.69
C GLU A 358 -0.19 -19.12 8.26
N ASN A 359 0.17 -17.90 7.88
CA ASN A 359 -0.09 -17.31 6.56
C ASN A 359 1.19 -16.65 6.03
N THR A 360 1.45 -16.80 4.73
CA THR A 360 2.58 -16.12 4.07
C THR A 360 2.32 -14.63 3.98
N ILE A 361 3.38 -13.83 4.07
CA ILE A 361 3.31 -12.40 3.74
C ILE A 361 2.91 -12.20 2.25
N PRO A 362 2.36 -11.03 1.88
CA PRO A 362 1.96 -10.73 0.50
C PRO A 362 3.12 -10.85 -0.50
N ASP A 363 2.79 -11.26 -1.73
CA ASP A 363 3.75 -11.27 -2.85
C ASP A 363 4.03 -9.83 -3.32
N TYR A 364 5.20 -9.31 -2.96
CA TYR A 364 5.66 -7.97 -3.36
C TYR A 364 7.18 -7.87 -3.52
N LEU A 365 7.94 -8.69 -2.78
CA LEU A 365 9.38 -8.58 -2.69
C LEU A 365 10.07 -9.10 -3.96
N ASN A 366 11.07 -8.36 -4.42
CA ASN A 366 12.09 -8.86 -5.34
C ASN A 366 13.41 -8.98 -4.58
N ILE A 367 14.13 -10.07 -4.83
CA ILE A 367 15.47 -10.30 -4.31
C ILE A 367 16.46 -10.06 -5.43
N THR A 368 17.44 -9.20 -5.17
CA THR A 368 18.59 -8.99 -6.04
C THR A 368 19.78 -9.77 -5.50
N TYR A 369 20.56 -10.36 -6.42
CA TYR A 369 21.71 -11.19 -6.10
C TYR A 369 22.95 -10.61 -6.78
N THR A 370 24.04 -10.47 -6.04
CA THR A 370 25.34 -10.11 -6.60
C THR A 370 26.40 -11.09 -6.13
N THR A 371 27.47 -11.22 -6.90
CA THR A 371 28.60 -12.08 -6.56
C THR A 371 29.90 -11.45 -7.02
N THR A 372 30.98 -11.64 -6.27
CA THR A 372 32.31 -11.13 -6.61
C THR A 372 33.07 -12.00 -7.61
N SER A 373 32.69 -13.28 -7.76
CA SER A 373 33.29 -14.24 -8.69
C SER A 373 32.30 -15.36 -9.02
N GLY A 374 32.42 -16.01 -10.19
CA GLY A 374 31.44 -16.99 -10.65
C GLY A 374 30.21 -16.31 -11.29
N THR A 375 29.10 -17.03 -11.37
CA THR A 375 27.87 -16.56 -12.04
C THR A 375 26.61 -16.97 -11.31
N LEU A 376 25.58 -16.12 -11.36
CA LEU A 376 24.24 -16.39 -10.83
C LEU A 376 23.30 -16.75 -11.98
N ALA A 377 22.36 -17.65 -11.74
CA ALA A 377 21.35 -18.02 -12.75
C ALA A 377 20.41 -16.84 -13.07
N SER A 378 20.13 -15.99 -12.07
CA SER A 378 19.45 -14.71 -12.24
C SER A 378 20.04 -13.66 -11.30
N GLU A 379 20.04 -12.40 -11.72
CA GLU A 379 20.41 -11.26 -10.88
C GLU A 379 19.23 -10.78 -10.03
N GLU A 380 18.00 -11.13 -10.40
CA GLU A 380 16.78 -10.75 -9.68
C GLU A 380 15.72 -11.86 -9.76
N ILE A 381 15.07 -12.16 -8.63
CA ILE A 381 13.95 -13.11 -8.55
C ILE A 381 12.83 -12.48 -7.72
N ALA A 382 11.60 -12.51 -8.24
CA ALA A 382 10.41 -12.16 -7.49
C ALA A 382 10.08 -13.29 -6.50
N VAL A 383 9.81 -12.92 -5.26
CA VAL A 383 9.34 -13.84 -4.22
C VAL A 383 7.90 -14.24 -4.53
N ALA A 384 7.63 -15.54 -4.48
CA ALA A 384 6.29 -16.09 -4.70
C ALA A 384 5.94 -17.03 -3.55
N ASN A 385 4.79 -16.81 -2.91
CA ASN A 385 4.36 -17.55 -1.71
C ASN A 385 5.43 -17.56 -0.60
N GLY A 386 6.15 -16.44 -0.45
CA GLY A 386 7.22 -16.30 0.54
C GLY A 386 8.53 -17.02 0.22
N GLU A 387 8.73 -17.51 -1.01
CA GLU A 387 9.96 -18.23 -1.40
C GLU A 387 10.58 -17.68 -2.70
N ALA A 388 11.91 -17.75 -2.80
CA ALA A 388 12.69 -17.45 -3.99
C ALA A 388 13.89 -18.41 -4.08
N HIS A 389 14.13 -18.95 -5.27
CA HIS A 389 15.15 -19.97 -5.52
C HIS A 389 16.09 -19.52 -6.64
N ASN A 390 17.37 -19.35 -6.31
CA ASN A 390 18.42 -19.05 -7.28
C ASN A 390 19.46 -20.18 -7.30
N THR A 391 20.32 -20.15 -8.31
CA THR A 391 21.47 -21.05 -8.41
C THR A 391 22.72 -20.22 -8.66
N TYR A 392 23.74 -20.47 -7.86
CA TYR A 392 25.07 -19.93 -8.05
C TYR A 392 25.99 -21.00 -8.63
N TYR A 393 26.79 -20.59 -9.60
CA TYR A 393 27.82 -21.39 -10.24
C TYR A 393 29.19 -20.80 -9.89
N ALA A 394 29.98 -21.56 -9.14
CA ALA A 394 31.25 -21.13 -8.57
C ALA A 394 32.34 -20.91 -9.63
N GLY A 395 33.05 -19.79 -9.49
CA GLY A 395 34.29 -19.53 -10.21
C GLY A 395 35.48 -20.32 -9.63
N THR A 396 36.70 -19.95 -10.03
CA THR A 396 37.94 -20.53 -9.48
C THR A 396 38.42 -19.86 -8.20
N GLU A 397 37.83 -18.72 -7.84
CA GLU A 397 38.19 -17.94 -6.67
C GLU A 397 37.11 -18.05 -5.59
N ALA A 398 37.47 -17.69 -4.35
CA ALA A 398 36.47 -17.53 -3.29
C ALA A 398 35.56 -16.35 -3.65
N THR A 399 34.31 -16.40 -3.19
CA THR A 399 33.35 -15.33 -3.47
C THR A 399 32.55 -14.92 -2.25
N THR A 400 32.02 -13.71 -2.32
CA THR A 400 30.94 -13.23 -1.48
C THR A 400 29.69 -13.14 -2.35
N ILE A 401 28.60 -13.72 -1.89
CA ILE A 401 27.26 -13.54 -2.48
C ILE A 401 26.48 -12.58 -1.60
N GLU A 402 26.01 -11.49 -2.17
CA GLU A 402 25.03 -10.63 -1.52
C GLU A 402 23.63 -11.02 -1.99
N VAL A 403 22.71 -11.16 -1.03
CA VAL A 403 21.29 -11.37 -1.26
C VAL A 403 20.55 -10.20 -0.65
N ARG A 404 19.83 -9.42 -1.47
CA ARG A 404 19.40 -8.08 -1.12
C ARG A 404 17.92 -7.85 -1.42
N THR A 405 17.21 -7.29 -0.44
CA THR A 405 15.90 -6.63 -0.59
C THR A 405 16.06 -5.12 -0.45
N LEU A 406 14.97 -4.35 -0.47
CA LEU A 406 15.01 -2.88 -0.40
C LEU A 406 15.79 -2.36 0.81
N ASN A 407 15.54 -2.95 1.98
CA ASN A 407 16.05 -2.48 3.26
C ASN A 407 17.07 -3.43 3.90
N GLN A 408 17.34 -4.59 3.29
CA GLN A 408 18.13 -5.65 3.90
C GLN A 408 19.16 -6.24 2.93
N VAL A 409 20.32 -6.59 3.47
CA VAL A 409 21.38 -7.33 2.77
C VAL A 409 21.83 -8.48 3.64
N GLN A 410 22.03 -9.65 3.04
CA GLN A 410 22.70 -10.79 3.66
C GLN A 410 23.93 -11.14 2.81
N GLU A 411 25.06 -11.33 3.47
CA GLU A 411 26.33 -11.66 2.82
C GLU A 411 26.75 -13.08 3.17
N PHE A 412 27.17 -13.85 2.16
CA PHE A 412 27.60 -15.24 2.31
C PHE A 412 28.96 -15.46 1.66
N GLU A 413 29.91 -15.95 2.45
CA GLU A 413 31.24 -16.32 1.97
C GLU A 413 31.24 -17.76 1.48
N ILE A 414 31.62 -17.97 0.21
CA ILE A 414 31.80 -19.29 -0.39
C ILE A 414 33.28 -19.49 -0.73
N ALA A 415 33.86 -20.55 -0.19
CA ALA A 415 35.24 -20.92 -0.48
C ALA A 415 35.40 -21.34 -1.94
N ALA A 416 36.57 -21.10 -2.51
CA ALA A 416 36.90 -21.59 -3.85
C ALA A 416 36.70 -23.11 -3.92
N PRO A 417 36.08 -23.63 -4.99
CA PRO A 417 35.84 -25.06 -5.13
C PRO A 417 37.17 -25.82 -5.19
N VAL A 418 37.24 -26.93 -4.46
CA VAL A 418 38.42 -27.81 -4.51
C VAL A 418 38.37 -28.64 -5.78
N ILE A 419 39.24 -28.29 -6.73
CA ILE A 419 39.34 -28.97 -8.02
C ILE A 419 40.26 -30.20 -7.87
N THR A 420 39.68 -31.39 -7.94
CA THR A 420 40.41 -32.67 -7.96
C THR A 420 40.09 -33.44 -9.24
N GLY A 421 40.96 -34.38 -9.63
CA GLY A 421 40.72 -35.22 -10.81
C GLY A 421 39.41 -36.03 -10.77
N ALA A 422 38.81 -36.22 -9.59
CA ALA A 422 37.52 -36.89 -9.40
C ALA A 422 36.32 -35.93 -9.37
N SER A 423 36.51 -34.68 -8.91
CA SER A 423 35.47 -33.64 -8.84
C SER A 423 35.38 -32.77 -10.11
N TYR A 424 36.28 -32.95 -11.09
CA TYR A 424 36.23 -32.25 -12.37
C TYR A 424 35.05 -32.76 -13.24
N LYS A 425 33.83 -32.33 -12.92
CA LYS A 425 32.62 -32.55 -13.74
C LYS A 425 32.56 -31.52 -14.88
N GLY A 426 33.55 -31.59 -15.75
CA GLY A 426 33.44 -31.02 -17.08
C GLY A 426 33.97 -29.60 -17.21
N LEU A 427 34.55 -29.40 -18.38
CA LEU A 427 35.22 -28.22 -18.92
C LEU A 427 34.28 -27.00 -19.09
N GLN A 428 33.17 -26.91 -18.36
CA GLN A 428 32.10 -25.94 -18.63
C GLN A 428 32.25 -24.62 -17.86
N MET A 429 33.27 -24.49 -17.01
CA MET A 429 33.47 -23.28 -16.18
C MET A 429 34.92 -22.81 -16.01
N LEU A 430 35.89 -23.29 -16.80
CA LEU A 430 37.28 -22.82 -16.70
C LEU A 430 37.63 -21.76 -17.75
N ILE A 431 36.75 -20.78 -17.93
CA ILE A 431 37.03 -19.60 -18.75
C ILE A 431 36.58 -18.39 -17.95
N ASP A 432 37.49 -17.86 -17.14
CA ASP A 432 37.48 -16.45 -16.80
C ASP A 432 38.31 -15.73 -17.87
N ALA A 433 37.68 -15.37 -18.99
CA ALA A 433 38.34 -14.63 -20.06
C ALA A 433 37.44 -13.50 -20.54
N THR A 434 37.58 -12.35 -19.90
CA THR A 434 37.42 -11.07 -20.60
C THR A 434 38.54 -10.94 -21.64
N ALA A 435 38.40 -11.63 -22.77
CA ALA A 435 39.20 -11.34 -23.95
C ALA A 435 38.59 -10.11 -24.66
N GLU A 436 39.38 -9.06 -24.90
CA GLU A 436 38.96 -7.81 -25.56
C GLU A 436 38.34 -8.03 -26.97
N ASP A 437 38.46 -9.22 -27.55
CA ASP A 437 37.95 -9.58 -28.88
C ASP A 437 36.93 -10.75 -28.89
N GLY A 438 36.51 -11.24 -27.72
CA GLY A 438 35.49 -12.28 -27.58
C GLY A 438 35.86 -13.64 -28.17
N THR A 439 37.15 -13.91 -28.46
CA THR A 439 37.55 -15.17 -29.09
C THR A 439 38.28 -16.08 -28.12
N LEU A 440 37.72 -17.27 -27.90
CA LEU A 440 38.39 -18.34 -27.16
C LEU A 440 39.13 -19.28 -28.10
N THR A 441 40.43 -19.43 -27.90
CA THR A 441 41.26 -20.32 -28.72
C THR A 441 41.82 -21.44 -27.85
N LEU A 442 41.47 -22.69 -28.18
CA LEU A 442 42.09 -23.87 -27.60
C LEU A 442 43.27 -24.27 -28.47
N GLU A 443 44.49 -24.25 -27.92
CA GLU A 443 45.72 -24.62 -28.65
C GLU A 443 46.06 -26.11 -28.54
N GLU A 444 45.41 -26.85 -27.65
CA GLU A 444 45.62 -28.29 -27.42
C GLU A 444 44.29 -29.03 -27.11
N ASP A 445 44.30 -30.35 -27.24
CA ASP A 445 43.13 -31.21 -27.00
C ASP A 445 42.78 -31.28 -25.50
N CYS A 446 41.52 -30.99 -25.14
CA CYS A 446 41.03 -31.14 -23.76
C CYS A 446 40.47 -32.56 -23.53
N LEU A 447 41.17 -33.39 -22.76
CA LEU A 447 40.78 -34.77 -22.44
C LEU A 447 40.58 -34.98 -20.93
N ARG A 448 39.53 -35.71 -20.54
CA ARG A 448 39.24 -36.03 -19.13
C ARG A 448 39.85 -37.38 -18.72
N GLY A 449 40.90 -37.32 -17.91
CA GLY A 449 41.28 -38.37 -16.95
C GLY A 449 42.31 -39.42 -17.37
N ALA A 450 43.28 -39.60 -16.46
CA ALA A 450 44.24 -40.70 -16.27
C ALA A 450 45.34 -40.88 -17.32
N ASN A 451 46.36 -40.03 -17.27
CA ASN A 451 47.72 -40.44 -16.93
C ASN A 451 48.58 -39.20 -16.65
N ASP A 452 49.57 -39.36 -15.78
CA ASP A 452 50.56 -38.34 -15.43
C ASP A 452 51.20 -37.73 -16.70
N GLU A 453 51.42 -36.42 -16.64
CA GLU A 453 51.99 -35.52 -17.65
C GLU A 453 51.01 -34.91 -18.68
N LYS A 454 50.70 -33.64 -18.38
CA LYS A 454 50.01 -32.59 -19.14
C LYS A 454 48.51 -32.44 -18.88
#